data_AF-A0A382AKP4-F1
#
_entry.id   AF-A0A382AKP4-F1
#
_cell.length_a   1.000
_cell.length_b   1.000
_cell.length_c   1.000
_cell.angle_alpha   90.00
_cell.angle_beta   90.00
_cell.angle_gamma   90.00
#
_symmetry.space_group_name_H-M   'P 1'
#
loop_
_entity.id
_entity.type
_entity.pdbx_description
1 polymer ?
#
loop_
_entity_poly.entity_id
_entity_poly.type
_entity_poly.pdbx_seq_one_letter_code
_entity_poly.pdbx_strand_id
1 'polypeptide(L)'
;MKEIERFLTKIDKNTGSGCWTWKASKTQQGYGMFSYQGKSIPAHRFSYLHHKGEISSGYIVHQICGQNSCVNPEHLIVCTKSESRLDYNSTRVHPDAKKLLQDIRHDKEESDADFGFGTDV
;
A
#
# COMPACT_ATOMS: atom_id res chain seq x y z
N MET A 1 14.68 24.39 -13.69
CA MET A 1 14.90 23.45 -12.57
C MET A 1 14.18 22.17 -12.89
N LYS A 2 14.88 21.04 -12.91
CA LYS A 2 14.24 19.74 -13.15
C LYS A 2 13.35 19.44 -11.96
N GLU A 3 12.10 19.02 -12.17
CA GLU A 3 11.10 18.83 -11.12
C GLU A 3 11.56 17.85 -10.04
N ILE A 4 12.43 16.91 -10.41
CA ILE A 4 13.09 15.98 -9.50
C ILE A 4 13.99 16.68 -8.47
N GLU A 5 14.69 17.75 -8.82
CA GLU A 5 15.54 18.50 -7.87
C GLU A 5 14.68 19.15 -6.78
N ARG A 6 13.54 19.73 -7.18
CA ARG A 6 12.54 20.28 -6.24
C ARG A 6 11.89 19.19 -5.38
N PHE A 7 11.79 17.98 -5.91
CA PHE A 7 11.28 16.84 -5.16
C PHE A 7 12.30 16.38 -4.11
N LEU A 8 13.56 16.15 -4.52
CA LEU A 8 14.63 15.66 -3.66
C LEU A 8 14.95 16.62 -2.50
N THR A 9 14.87 17.93 -2.71
CA THR A 9 15.05 18.94 -1.66
C THR A 9 13.99 18.87 -0.54
N LYS A 10 12.82 18.27 -0.82
CA LYS A 10 11.70 18.12 0.12
C LYS A 10 11.69 16.78 0.85
N ILE A 11 12.69 15.95 0.62
CA ILE A 11 12.84 14.63 1.23
C ILE A 11 13.80 14.71 2.41
N ASP A 12 13.43 14.03 3.49
CA ASP A 12 14.35 13.69 4.55
C ASP A 12 14.83 12.26 4.43
N LYS A 13 16.13 12.06 4.24
CA LYS A 13 16.76 10.73 4.22
C LYS A 13 17.34 10.33 5.58
N ASN A 14 17.31 11.23 6.58
CA ASN A 14 17.91 10.99 7.90
C ASN A 14 16.98 10.21 8.84
N THR A 15 16.18 9.30 8.29
CA THR A 15 15.38 8.38 9.10
C THR A 15 16.22 7.11 9.22
N GLY A 16 16.68 6.75 10.41
CA GLY A 16 17.54 5.57 10.65
C GLY A 16 16.98 4.23 10.13
N SER A 17 15.72 4.21 9.66
CA SER A 17 15.06 3.10 8.99
C SER A 17 15.27 3.03 7.47
N GLY A 18 16.07 3.91 6.87
CA GLY A 18 16.26 3.98 5.41
C GLY A 18 15.04 4.52 4.64
N CYS A 19 14.01 5.00 5.35
CA CYS A 19 12.84 5.63 4.74
C CYS A 19 13.17 7.06 4.28
N TRP A 20 12.58 7.45 3.15
CA TRP A 20 12.65 8.82 2.64
C TRP A 20 11.37 9.54 3.04
N THR A 21 11.43 10.33 4.10
CA THR A 21 10.25 10.99 4.66
C THR A 21 9.93 12.28 3.91
N TRP A 22 8.73 12.39 3.38
CA TRP A 22 8.25 13.62 2.75
C TRP A 22 8.02 14.72 3.80
N LYS A 23 8.65 15.89 3.62
CA LYS A 23 8.54 17.03 4.55
C LYS A 23 7.56 18.12 4.14
N ALA A 24 7.10 18.11 2.89
CA ALA A 24 6.20 19.14 2.38
C ALA A 24 4.73 18.78 2.64
N SER A 25 3.82 19.22 1.76
CA SER A 25 2.37 19.02 1.91
C SER A 25 2.01 17.56 2.13
N LYS A 26 1.16 17.30 3.13
CA LYS A 26 0.62 15.98 3.45
C LYS A 26 -0.90 16.07 3.57
N THR A 27 -1.60 15.00 3.22
CA THR A 27 -3.03 14.87 3.50
C THR A 27 -3.27 14.63 4.99
N GLN A 28 -4.52 14.75 5.45
CA GLN A 28 -4.90 14.40 6.84
C GLN A 28 -4.54 12.95 7.19
N GLN A 29 -4.61 12.05 6.20
CA GLN A 29 -4.19 10.65 6.31
C GLN A 29 -2.66 10.44 6.31
N GLY A 30 -1.85 11.50 6.23
CA GLY A 30 -0.39 11.42 6.26
C GLY A 30 0.30 11.14 4.93
N TYR A 31 -0.44 11.06 3.81
CA TYR A 31 0.16 10.84 2.49
C TYR A 31 0.81 12.13 1.98
N GLY A 32 2.07 12.02 1.53
CA GLY A 32 2.77 13.14 0.90
C GLY A 32 2.15 13.52 -0.44
N MET A 33 1.99 14.81 -0.69
CA MET A 33 1.49 15.37 -1.95
C MET A 33 2.54 16.26 -2.60
N PHE A 34 2.68 16.14 -3.91
CA PHE A 34 3.60 16.93 -4.72
C PHE A 34 2.84 17.58 -5.89
N SER A 35 3.02 18.88 -6.05
CA SER A 35 2.54 19.57 -7.26
C SER A 35 3.50 19.28 -8.40
N TYR A 36 3.02 18.76 -9.52
CA TYR A 36 3.77 18.46 -10.73
C TYR A 36 2.96 18.94 -11.94
N GLN A 37 3.56 19.77 -12.79
CA GLN A 37 2.89 20.36 -13.97
C GLN A 37 1.50 20.97 -13.68
N GLY A 38 1.38 21.68 -12.54
CA GLY A 38 0.11 22.28 -12.12
C GLY A 38 -0.93 21.31 -11.54
N LYS A 39 -0.63 20.01 -11.48
CA LYS A 39 -1.51 18.99 -10.89
C LYS A 39 -0.95 18.51 -9.55
N SER A 40 -1.83 18.29 -8.57
CA SER A 40 -1.43 17.68 -7.29
C SER A 40 -1.44 16.15 -7.45
N ILE A 41 -0.28 15.53 -7.29
CA ILE A 41 -0.11 14.08 -7.38
C ILE A 41 0.49 13.54 -6.08
N PRO A 42 0.21 12.27 -5.71
CA PRO A 42 0.86 11.66 -4.56
C PRO A 42 2.38 11.60 -4.72
N ALA A 43 3.12 12.03 -3.70
CA ALA A 43 4.57 12.13 -3.72
C ALA A 43 5.25 10.77 -3.92
N HIS A 44 4.71 9.71 -3.31
CA HIS A 44 5.20 8.34 -3.52
C HIS A 44 5.01 7.88 -4.98
N ARG A 45 3.87 8.22 -5.60
CA ARG A 45 3.59 7.89 -7.00
C ARG A 45 4.58 8.61 -7.94
N PHE A 46 4.87 9.88 -7.67
CA PHE A 46 5.88 10.62 -8.43
C PHE A 46 7.27 9.98 -8.31
N SER A 47 7.67 9.59 -7.09
CA SER A 47 8.94 8.90 -6.87
C SER A 47 9.05 7.60 -7.67
N TYR A 48 8.01 6.76 -7.65
CA TYR A 48 7.97 5.53 -8.43
C TYR A 48 8.08 5.80 -9.93
N LEU A 49 7.28 6.75 -10.46
CA LEU A 49 7.30 7.11 -11.87
C LEU A 49 8.68 7.58 -12.35
N HIS A 50 9.40 8.31 -11.51
CA HIS A 50 10.71 8.85 -11.86
C HIS A 50 11.84 7.82 -11.73
N HIS A 51 11.78 6.92 -10.74
CA HIS A 51 12.86 5.96 -10.46
C HIS A 51 12.67 4.59 -11.13
N LYS A 52 11.44 4.07 -11.15
CA LYS A 52 11.12 2.72 -11.65
C LYS A 52 10.40 2.75 -13.00
N GLY A 53 9.71 3.84 -13.32
CA GLY A 53 9.06 4.05 -14.62
C GLY A 53 7.54 3.95 -14.57
N GLU A 54 6.93 3.67 -15.71
CA GLU A 54 5.47 3.79 -15.89
C GLU A 54 4.68 2.78 -15.05
N ILE A 55 3.50 3.24 -14.61
CA ILE A 55 2.54 2.42 -13.87
C ILE A 55 1.41 2.09 -14.84
N SER A 56 1.17 0.80 -15.07
CA SER A 56 0.07 0.34 -15.91
C SER A 56 -1.29 0.79 -15.37
N SER A 57 -2.23 1.02 -16.29
CA SER A 57 -3.59 1.42 -15.94
C SER A 57 -4.26 0.36 -15.05
N GLY A 58 -4.83 0.79 -13.92
CA GLY A 58 -5.48 -0.11 -12.96
C GLY A 58 -4.63 -0.47 -11.75
N TYR A 59 -3.32 -0.18 -11.80
CA TYR A 59 -2.43 -0.41 -10.68
C TYR A 59 -2.22 0.85 -9.84
N ILE A 60 -1.87 0.64 -8.58
CA ILE A 60 -1.57 1.67 -7.60
C ILE A 60 -0.20 1.41 -6.98
N VAL A 61 0.42 2.49 -6.50
CA VAL A 61 1.70 2.41 -5.80
C VAL A 61 1.40 2.30 -4.31
N HIS A 62 1.98 1.30 -3.66
CA HIS A 62 1.82 1.04 -2.23
C HIS A 62 3.16 1.11 -1.50
N GLN A 63 3.15 1.66 -0.27
CA GLN A 63 4.32 1.73 0.60
C GLN A 63 4.40 0.51 1.51
N ILE A 64 5.37 -0.38 1.29
CA ILE A 64 5.54 -1.61 2.10
C ILE A 64 6.06 -1.33 3.51
N CYS A 65 6.72 -0.18 3.72
CA CYS A 65 7.28 0.20 5.02
C CYS A 65 6.23 0.61 6.06
N GLY A 66 4.94 0.68 5.69
CA GLY A 66 3.86 1.12 6.58
C GLY A 66 3.83 2.62 6.89
N GLN A 67 4.79 3.40 6.40
CA GLN A 67 4.89 4.85 6.61
C GLN A 67 4.28 5.63 5.44
N ASN A 68 3.11 6.25 5.65
CA ASN A 68 2.36 6.98 4.62
C ASN A 68 3.14 8.13 3.95
N SER A 69 4.12 8.70 4.65
CA SER A 69 4.98 9.78 4.18
C SER A 69 6.24 9.30 3.45
N CYS A 70 6.46 7.98 3.35
CA CYS A 70 7.64 7.43 2.69
C CYS A 70 7.54 7.56 1.17
N VAL A 71 8.63 8.01 0.55
CA VAL A 71 8.79 8.15 -0.90
C VAL A 71 10.02 7.42 -1.43
N ASN A 72 10.62 6.52 -0.65
CA ASN A 72 11.80 5.77 -1.08
C ASN A 72 11.39 4.77 -2.17
N PRO A 73 11.92 4.83 -3.40
CA PRO A 73 11.56 3.90 -4.48
C PRO A 73 11.73 2.41 -4.12
N GLU A 74 12.68 2.07 -3.25
CA GLU A 74 12.88 0.69 -2.76
C GLU A 74 11.71 0.22 -1.89
N HIS A 75 11.06 1.13 -1.17
CA HIS A 75 9.90 0.84 -0.32
C HIS A 75 8.56 1.01 -1.06
N LEU A 76 8.59 1.17 -2.38
CA LEU A 76 7.41 1.33 -3.23
C LEU A 76 7.23 0.12 -4.14
N ILE A 77 6.04 -0.48 -4.07
CA ILE A 77 5.61 -1.57 -4.95
C ILE A 77 4.39 -1.13 -5.76
N VAL A 78 4.19 -1.76 -6.91
CA VAL A 78 2.99 -1.60 -7.72
C VAL A 78 2.10 -2.81 -7.49
N CYS A 79 0.87 -2.58 -7.07
CA CYS A 79 -0.11 -3.63 -6.84
C CYS A 79 -1.49 -3.20 -7.34
N THR A 80 -2.41 -4.15 -7.43
CA THR A 80 -3.80 -3.84 -7.78
C THR A 80 -4.53 -3.22 -6.58
N LYS A 81 -5.61 -2.49 -6.85
CA LYS A 81 -6.46 -1.90 -5.78
C LYS A 81 -6.99 -2.96 -4.80
N SER A 82 -7.27 -4.16 -5.31
CA SER A 82 -7.72 -5.34 -4.57
C SER A 82 -6.64 -5.82 -3.59
N GLU A 83 -5.41 -6.01 -4.06
CA GLU A 83 -4.28 -6.48 -3.25
C GLU A 83 -3.92 -5.47 -2.15
N SER A 84 -3.84 -4.17 -2.48
CA SER A 84 -3.54 -3.15 -1.47
C SER A 84 -4.57 -3.11 -0.35
N ARG A 85 -5.85 -3.39 -0.62
CA ARG A 85 -6.90 -3.39 0.40
C ARG A 85 -6.75 -4.56 1.35
N LEU A 86 -6.41 -5.75 0.84
CA LEU A 86 -6.16 -6.94 1.65
C LEU A 86 -4.97 -6.72 2.59
N ASP A 87 -3.89 -6.15 2.05
CA ASP A 87 -2.66 -5.93 2.81
C ASP A 87 -2.81 -4.79 3.83
N TYR A 88 -3.52 -3.71 3.45
CA TYR A 88 -3.88 -2.60 4.34
C TYR A 88 -4.72 -3.07 5.53
N ASN A 89 -5.69 -3.97 5.28
CA ASN A 89 -6.46 -4.57 6.36
C ASN A 89 -5.56 -5.44 7.25
N SER A 90 -4.65 -6.24 6.69
CA SER A 90 -3.75 -7.11 7.46
C SER A 90 -2.73 -6.35 8.33
N THR A 91 -2.27 -5.17 7.90
CA THR A 91 -1.29 -4.37 8.66
C THR A 91 -1.92 -3.49 9.75
N ARG A 92 -3.22 -3.19 9.66
CA ARG A 92 -3.95 -2.39 10.66
C ARG A 92 -5.08 -3.12 11.38
N VAL A 93 -5.28 -4.42 11.17
CA VAL A 93 -6.12 -5.19 12.09
C VAL A 93 -5.49 -5.09 13.47
N HIS A 94 -6.31 -4.67 14.44
CA HIS A 94 -6.01 -4.85 15.86
C HIS A 94 -5.53 -6.30 16.05
N PRO A 95 -4.49 -6.57 16.85
CA PRO A 95 -3.90 -7.91 16.99
C PRO A 95 -4.96 -9.00 17.24
N ASP A 96 -6.06 -8.67 17.93
CA ASP A 96 -7.21 -9.57 18.15
C ASP A 96 -7.96 -9.98 16.87
N ALA A 97 -8.05 -9.10 15.87
CA ALA A 97 -8.73 -9.38 14.60
C ALA A 97 -7.85 -10.20 13.63
N LYS A 98 -6.51 -10.14 13.77
CA LYS A 98 -5.61 -10.99 12.99
C LYS A 98 -5.76 -12.47 13.37
N LYS A 99 -6.02 -12.76 14.65
CA LYS A 99 -6.31 -14.11 15.16
C LYS A 99 -7.63 -14.64 14.57
N LEU A 100 -8.69 -13.83 14.63
CA LEU A 100 -10.00 -14.18 14.04
C LEU A 100 -9.94 -14.47 12.53
N LEU A 101 -9.11 -13.76 11.76
CA LEU A 101 -8.96 -14.02 10.32
C LEU A 101 -8.14 -15.28 10.00
N GLN A 102 -7.24 -15.71 10.89
CA GLN A 102 -6.52 -16.98 10.74
C GLN A 102 -7.43 -18.17 11.05
N ASP A 103 -8.29 -18.04 12.07
CA ASP A 103 -9.24 -19.09 12.48
C ASP A 103 -10.28 -19.35 11.37
N ILE A 104 -10.83 -18.30 10.72
CA ILE A 104 -11.77 -18.45 9.59
C ILE A 104 -11.16 -19.19 8.37
N ARG A 105 -9.84 -19.18 8.20
CA ARG A 105 -9.18 -19.91 7.10
C ARG A 105 -9.02 -21.41 7.40
N HIS A 106 -8.98 -21.82 8.67
CA HIS A 106 -8.91 -23.23 9.05
C HIS A 106 -10.26 -23.94 8.92
N ASP A 107 -11.37 -23.24 9.15
CA ASP A 107 -12.72 -23.85 9.11
C ASP A 107 -13.24 -24.16 7.69
N LYS A 108 -12.51 -23.79 6.63
CA LYS A 108 -12.91 -24.06 5.24
C LYS A 108 -12.37 -25.35 4.63
N GLU A 109 -11.53 -26.10 5.33
CA GLU A 109 -10.99 -27.37 4.82
C GLU A 109 -11.73 -28.61 5.38
N GLU A 110 -12.65 -28.46 6.33
CA GLU A 110 -13.46 -29.58 6.86
C GLU A 110 -14.97 -29.33 6.76
N SER A 111 -15.51 -29.24 5.55
CA SER A 111 -16.96 -29.46 5.36
C SER A 111 -17.29 -30.02 3.98
N ASP A 112 -16.57 -31.06 3.55
CA ASP A 112 -17.01 -31.95 2.46
C ASP A 112 -17.63 -33.25 3.02
N ALA A 113 -18.19 -33.20 4.24
CA ALA A 113 -18.92 -34.31 4.83
C ALA A 113 -20.38 -34.31 4.34
N ASP A 114 -20.60 -35.04 3.24
CA ASP A 114 -21.73 -35.96 3.03
C ASP A 114 -23.12 -35.47 3.48
N PHE A 115 -23.76 -34.62 2.66
CA PHE A 115 -25.21 -34.41 2.73
C PHE A 115 -25.91 -35.49 1.89
N GLY A 116 -26.03 -36.68 2.46
CA GLY A 116 -26.81 -37.79 1.90
C GLY A 116 -28.28 -37.39 1.72
N PHE A 117 -28.71 -37.21 0.47
CA PHE A 117 -30.11 -37.00 0.12
C PHE A 117 -30.83 -38.35 0.18
N GLY A 118 -31.41 -38.69 1.33
CA GLY A 118 -32.33 -39.80 1.47
C GLY A 118 -33.60 -39.50 0.66
N THR A 119 -33.83 -40.25 -0.41
CA THR A 119 -35.11 -40.28 -1.11
C THR A 119 -36.02 -41.26 -0.38
N ASP A 120 -37.00 -40.75 0.36
CA ASP A 120 -38.13 -41.52 0.88
C ASP A 120 -38.94 -42.15 -0.28
N VAL A 121 -39.23 -43.45 -0.17
CA VAL A 121 -40.26 -44.19 -0.92
C VAL A 121 -41.20 -44.89 0.05
#